data_AF-A0A7C7QAX6-F1
#
_entry.id   AF-A0A7C7QAX6-F1
#
_cell.length_a   1.000
_cell.length_b   1.000
_cell.length_c   1.000
_cell.angle_alpha   90.00
_cell.angle_beta   90.00
_cell.angle_gamma   90.00
#
_symmetry.space_group_name_H-M   'P 1'
#
loop_
_entity.id
_entity.type
_entity.pdbx_description
1 polymer ?
#
loop_
_entity_poly.entity_id
_entity_poly.type
_entity_poly.pdbx_seq_one_letter_code
_entity_poly.pdbx_strand_id
1 'polypeptide(L)' 'MANKNPFISHSVVVFLKLGGSLITDKTRAYTARHEVIARLAGEVRQALDAAPDLRLVVGHGSGSFGHWAARP' A
#
# COMPACT_ATOMS: atom_id res chain seq x y z
N MET A 1 33.35 -21.44 -1.30
CA MET A 1 32.39 -21.46 -2.43
C MET A 1 31.42 -20.30 -2.27
N ALA A 2 31.70 -19.17 -2.90
CA ALA A 2 30.82 -18.02 -2.92
C ALA A 2 30.26 -17.88 -4.33
N ASN A 3 28.99 -18.23 -4.52
CA ASN A 3 28.30 -18.01 -5.78
C ASN A 3 27.85 -16.54 -5.82
N LYS A 4 28.75 -15.63 -6.18
CA LYS A 4 28.42 -14.24 -6.49
C LYS A 4 28.39 -14.10 -7.99
N ASN A 5 27.21 -14.27 -8.59
CA ASN A 5 26.95 -13.78 -9.94
C ASN A 5 26.50 -12.31 -9.79
N PRO A 6 27.35 -11.32 -10.07
CA PRO A 6 27.09 -9.91 -9.74
C PRO A 6 26.04 -9.23 -10.64
N PHE A 7 25.46 -9.96 -11.59
CA PHE A 7 24.57 -9.40 -12.61
C PHE A 7 23.08 -9.58 -12.36
N ILE A 8 22.68 -10.19 -11.23
CA ILE A 8 21.28 -10.40 -10.90
C ILE A 8 21.02 -10.05 -9.43
N SER A 9 20.77 -8.77 -9.15
CA SER A 9 19.81 -8.36 -8.12
C SER A 9 18.47 -8.28 -8.84
N HIS A 10 17.66 -9.33 -8.77
CA HIS A 10 16.28 -9.22 -9.26
C HIS A 10 15.49 -8.43 -8.23
N SER A 11 15.43 -7.11 -8.42
CA SER A 11 14.47 -6.28 -7.70
C SER A 11 13.06 -6.80 -7.98
N VAL A 12 12.31 -7.14 -6.93
CA VAL A 12 10.93 -7.60 -7.04
C VAL A 12 10.02 -6.38 -6.93
N VAL A 13 9.31 -6.07 -8.02
CA VAL A 13 8.31 -4.99 -8.01
C VAL A 13 6.94 -5.58 -7.70
N VAL A 14 6.32 -5.13 -6.61
CA VAL A 14 4.98 -5.55 -6.19
C VAL A 14 4.03 -4.36 -6.26
N PHE A 15 2.87 -4.59 -6.87
CA PHE A 15 1.76 -3.64 -6.90
C PHE A 15 0.80 -3.97 -5.76
N LEU A 16 0.83 -3.18 -4.69
CA LEU A 16 -0.03 -3.34 -3.53
C LEU A 16 -1.29 -2.48 -3.70
N LYS A 17 -2.46 -3.12 -3.77
CA LYS A 17 -3.74 -2.42 -3.85
C LYS A 17 -4.49 -2.48 -2.52
N LEU A 18 -4.64 -1.33 -1.88
CA LEU A 18 -5.48 -1.18 -0.68
C LEU A 18 -6.93 -0.88 -1.08
N GLY A 19 -7.88 -1.56 -0.43
CA GLY A 19 -9.31 -1.31 -0.63
C GLY A 19 -9.72 0.03 -0.02
N GLY A 20 -10.62 0.78 -0.68
CA GLY A 20 -11.09 2.07 -0.15
C GLY A 20 -11.79 1.94 1.21
N SER A 21 -12.57 0.88 1.44
CA SER A 21 -13.21 0.61 2.73
C SER A 21 -12.24 0.23 3.86
N LEU A 22 -11.02 -0.19 3.52
CA LEU A 22 -10.00 -0.47 4.52
C LEU A 22 -9.48 0.84 5.14
N ILE A 23 -9.25 1.85 4.30
CA ILE A 23 -8.62 3.12 4.71
C ILE A 23 -9.62 4.26 4.90
N THR A 24 -10.91 4.03 4.64
CA THR A 24 -11.98 5.02 4.83
C THR A 24 -13.22 4.40 5.47
N ASP A 25 -14.03 5.23 6.10
CA ASP A 25 -15.38 4.85 6.51
C ASP A 25 -16.37 5.19 5.40
N LYS A 26 -16.86 4.17 4.66
CA LYS A 26 -17.81 4.38 3.57
C LYS A 26 -19.16 4.94 4.01
N THR A 27 -19.52 4.80 5.29
CA THR A 27 -20.79 5.31 5.82
C THR A 27 -20.77 6.83 6.02
N ARG A 28 -19.58 7.45 6.05
CA ARG A 28 -19.37 8.88 6.28
C ARG A 28 -18.57 9.50 5.15
N ALA A 29 -19.08 10.58 4.55
CA ALA A 29 -18.39 11.25 3.45
C ALA A 29 -16.98 11.71 3.86
N TYR A 30 -16.01 11.57 2.95
CA TYR A 30 -14.65 12.09 3.09
C TYR A 30 -13.93 11.71 4.39
N THR A 31 -14.30 10.56 4.97
CA THR A 31 -13.80 10.13 6.29
C THR A 31 -12.70 9.09 6.15
N ALA A 32 -11.45 9.50 6.36
CA ALA A 32 -10.29 8.61 6.42
C ALA A 32 -10.15 7.91 7.78
N ARG A 33 -9.70 6.65 7.78
CA ARG A 33 -9.35 5.88 8.98
C ARG A 33 -7.85 6.07 9.30
N HIS A 34 -7.51 7.19 9.93
CA HIS A 34 -6.12 7.60 10.17
C HIS A 34 -5.29 6.54 10.92
N GLU A 35 -5.86 5.90 11.94
CA GLU A 35 -5.17 4.84 12.70
C GLU A 35 -4.85 3.63 11.82
N VAL A 36 -5.76 3.24 10.92
CA VAL A 36 -5.54 2.14 9.98
C VAL A 36 -4.47 2.52 8.96
N ILE A 37 -4.51 3.75 8.44
CA ILE A 37 -3.50 4.25 7.50
C ILE A 37 -2.11 4.26 8.15
N ALA A 38 -2.01 4.76 9.38
CA ALA A 38 -0.74 4.80 10.12
C ALA A 38 -0.18 3.39 10.38
N ARG A 39 -1.02 2.45 10.80
CA ARG A 39 -0.62 1.04 10.97
C ARG A 39 -0.13 0.43 9.67
N LEU A 40 -0.88 0.59 8.57
CA LEU A 40 -0.50 0.07 7.24
C LEU A 40 0.81 0.68 6.75
N ALA A 41 1.05 1.97 7.01
CA ALA A 41 2.33 2.61 6.67
C ALA A 41 3.50 1.98 7.45
N GLY A 42 3.29 1.64 8.73
CA GLY A 42 4.26 0.91 9.53
C GLY A 42 4.55 -0.49 8.98
N GLU A 43 3.51 -1.23 8.59
CA GLU A 43 3.65 -2.56 7.97
C GLU A 43 4.39 -2.49 6.63
N VAL A 44 4.10 -1.47 5.80
CA VAL A 44 4.84 -1.21 4.56
C VAL A 44 6.32 -0.92 4.84
N ARG A 45 6.63 -0.10 5.85
CA ARG A 45 8.02 0.15 6.26
C ARG A 45 8.71 -1.15 6.67
N GLN A 46 8.09 -1.95 7.55
CA GLN A 46 8.66 -3.22 8.00
C GLN A 46 8.95 -4.17 6.84
N ALA A 47 8.07 -4.25 5.84
CA ALA A 47 8.27 -5.07 4.65
C ALA A 47 9.46 -4.58 3.80
N LEU A 48 9.59 -3.25 3.62
CA LEU A 48 10.71 -2.66 2.89
C LEU A 48 12.05 -2.85 3.63
N ASP A 49 12.04 -2.79 4.96
CA ASP A 49 13.24 -3.01 5.78
C ASP A 49 13.67 -4.50 5.76
N ALA A 50 12.71 -5.42 5.75
CA ALA A 50 12.97 -6.87 5.71
C ALA A 50 13.40 -7.38 4.33
N ALA A 51 13.07 -6.68 3.25
CA ALA A 51 13.35 -7.07 1.87
C ALA A 51 13.95 -5.90 1.06
N PRO A 52 15.28 -5.70 1.10
CA PRO A 52 15.94 -4.56 0.43
C PRO A 52 15.72 -4.48 -1.09
N ASP A 53 15.50 -5.63 -1.74
CA ASP A 53 15.22 -5.73 -3.18
C ASP A 53 13.72 -5.53 -3.52
N LEU A 54 12.85 -5.39 -2.52
CA LEU A 54 11.42 -5.12 -2.71
C LEU A 54 11.21 -3.67 -3.12
N ARG A 55 10.44 -3.48 -4.21
CA ARG A 55 9.92 -2.19 -4.64
C ARG A 55 8.40 -2.26 -4.63
N LEU A 56 7.75 -1.27 -4.01
CA LEU A 56 6.30 -1.23 -3.91
C LEU A 56 5.73 -0.08 -4.73
N VAL A 57 4.72 -0.37 -5.55
CA VAL A 57 3.77 0.62 -6.07
C VAL A 57 2.48 0.45 -5.27
N VAL A 58 2.18 1.42 -4.41
CA VAL A 58 0.99 1.37 -3.55
C VAL A 58 -0.13 2.18 -4.20
N GLY A 59 -1.22 1.49 -4.54
CA GLY A 59 -2.47 2.12 -4.96
C GLY A 59 -3.55 1.92 -3.90
N HIS A 60 -4.56 2.80 -3.89
CA HIS A 60 -5.72 2.63 -3.01
C HIS A 60 -7.05 2.85 -3.75
N GLY A 61 -8.16 2.42 -3.15
CA GLY A 61 -9.50 2.74 -3.65
C GLY A 61 -9.93 4.12 -3.16
N SER A 62 -10.82 4.78 -3.91
CA SER A 62 -11.32 6.12 -3.54
C SER A 62 -12.14 6.14 -2.25
N GLY A 63 -12.70 5.00 -1.84
CA GLY A 63 -13.39 4.87 -0.55
C GLY A 63 -14.56 5.85 -0.42
N SER A 64 -14.71 6.45 0.76
CA SER A 64 -15.71 7.48 1.04
C SER A 64 -15.52 8.77 0.24
N PHE A 65 -14.35 9.02 -0.36
CA PHE A 65 -14.13 10.20 -1.20
C PHE A 65 -14.74 10.02 -2.58
N GLY A 66 -14.65 8.82 -3.16
CA GLY A 66 -15.29 8.52 -4.45
C GLY A 66 -16.75 8.11 -4.33
N HIS A 67 -17.14 7.41 -3.24
CA HIS A 67 -18.52 6.94 -3.06
C HIS A 67 -19.54 8.08 -2.98
N TRP A 68 -19.13 9.21 -2.38
CA TRP A 68 -19.99 10.38 -2.21
C TRP A 68 -19.87 11.40 -3.35
N ALA A 69 -18.70 11.49 -4.00
CA ALA A 69 -18.52 12.33 -5.18
C ALA A 69 -19.25 11.80 -6.43
N ALA A 70 -19.59 10.52 -6.46
CA ALA A 70 -20.35 9.89 -7.55
C ALA A 70 -21.88 9.87 -7.33
N ARG A 71 -22.39 10.59 -6.31
CA ARG A 71 -23.84 10.75 -6.15
C ARG A 71 -24.34 11.82 -7.13
N PRO A 72 -25.38 11.53 -7.93
CA PRO A 72 -26.01 12.53 -8.81
C PRO A 72 -26.69 13.65 -8.01
#